data_AF-A0A533RST5-F1
#
_entry.id   AF-A0A533RST5-F1
#
_cell.length_a   1.000
_cell.length_b   1.000
_cell.length_c   1.000
_cell.angle_alpha   90.00
_cell.angle_beta   90.00
_cell.angle_gamma   90.00
#
_symmetry.space_group_name_H-M   'P 1'
#
loop_
_entity.id
_entity.type
_entity.pdbx_description
1 polymer ?
#
loop_
_entity_poly.entity_id
_entity_poly.type
_entity_poly.pdbx_seq_one_letter_code
_entity_poly.pdbx_strand_id
1 'polypeptide(L)' 'EVHTLLGCRDVSRVDMVVAADGTPYVLECNTSPGMTETSLLPMAAESAGMSFQDVVSQIVRAALARASVSGT' A
#
# COMPACT_ATOMS: atom_id res chain seq x y z
N GLU A 1 7.69 -5.42 6.22
CA GLU A 1 8.20 -4.86 7.49
C GLU A 1 8.08 -3.34 7.56
N VAL A 2 8.59 -2.57 6.58
CA VAL A 2 8.53 -1.09 6.56
C VAL A 2 7.14 -0.51 6.90
N HIS A 3 6.09 -0.95 6.20
CA HIS A 3 4.70 -0.50 6.42
C HIS A 3 4.29 -0.59 7.90
N THR A 4 4.57 -1.73 8.53
CA THR A 4 4.22 -1.98 9.94
C THR A 4 5.11 -1.18 10.90
N LEU A 5 6.41 -1.13 10.65
CA LEU A 5 7.38 -0.42 11.50
C LEU A 5 7.10 1.08 11.57
N LEU A 6 6.67 1.67 10.46
CA LEU A 6 6.32 3.10 10.39
C LEU A 6 4.89 3.40 10.87
N GLY A 7 4.14 2.39 11.33
CA GLY A 7 2.75 2.57 11.76
C GLY A 7 1.82 2.97 10.62
N CYS A 8 2.17 2.66 9.36
CA CYS A 8 1.29 2.87 8.23
C CYS A 8 0.02 2.01 8.38
N ARG A 9 -1.05 2.46 7.73
CA ARG A 9 -2.35 1.79 7.75
C ARG A 9 -2.88 1.70 6.33
N ASP A 10 -3.65 0.66 6.06
CA ASP A 10 -4.44 0.42 4.84
C ASP A 10 -3.61 0.20 3.58
N VAL A 11 -2.81 1.19 3.20
CA VAL A 11 -2.01 1.16 2.00
C VAL A 11 -0.76 2.01 2.14
N SER A 12 0.34 1.53 1.58
CA SER A 12 1.54 2.32 1.36
C SER A 12 2.28 1.76 0.14
N ARG A 13 2.97 2.62 -0.61
CA ARG A 13 3.96 2.19 -1.60
C ARG A 13 5.35 2.38 -1.00
N VAL A 14 6.16 1.32 -1.01
CA VAL A 14 7.54 1.38 -0.51
C VAL A 14 8.48 1.30 -1.69
N ASP A 15 9.22 2.36 -1.94
CA ASP A 15 10.13 2.46 -3.07
C ASP A 15 11.53 2.04 -2.61
N MET A 16 12.14 1.11 -3.36
CA MET A 16 13.39 0.47 -3.01
C MET A 16 14.34 0.40 -4.20
N VAL A 17 15.64 0.37 -3.91
CA VAL A 17 16.68 -0.01 -4.87
C VAL A 17 17.35 -1.28 -4.36
N VAL A 18 17.49 -2.28 -5.21
CA VAL A 18 18.19 -3.52 -4.89
C VAL A 18 19.62 -3.42 -5.41
N ALA A 19 20.60 -3.51 -4.51
CA ALA A 19 22.01 -3.52 -4.87
C ALA A 19 22.41 -4.81 -5.58
N ALA A 20 23.60 -4.84 -6.18
CA ALA A 20 24.08 -5.98 -6.96
C ALA A 20 24.22 -7.29 -6.16
N ASP A 21 24.37 -7.19 -4.84
CA ASP A 21 24.42 -8.31 -3.90
C ASP A 21 23.02 -8.79 -3.45
N GLY A 22 21.95 -8.17 -3.98
CA GLY A 22 20.57 -8.48 -3.61
C GLY A 22 20.06 -7.71 -2.40
N THR A 23 20.87 -6.86 -1.75
CA THR A 23 20.45 -6.08 -0.58
C THR A 23 19.43 -4.99 -1.00
N PRO A 24 18.20 -4.99 -0.46
CA PRO A 24 17.24 -3.93 -0.72
C PRO A 24 17.49 -2.71 0.18
N TYR A 25 17.54 -1.53 -0.42
CA TYR A 25 17.61 -0.24 0.26
C TYR A 25 16.29 0.49 0.10
N VAL A 26 15.64 0.79 1.22
CA VAL A 26 14.39 1.55 1.25
C VAL A 26 14.70 3.03 1.05
N LEU A 27 14.07 3.64 0.07
CA LEU A 27 14.23 5.07 -0.24
C LEU A 27 13.11 5.90 0.42
N GLU A 28 11.87 5.48 0.19
CA GLU A 28 10.70 6.17 0.74
C GLU A 28 9.53 5.21 1.00
N CYS A 29 8.63 5.65 1.88
CA CYS A 29 7.35 5.00 2.15
C CYS A 29 6.23 6.02 1.93
N ASN A 30 5.55 5.94 0.78
CA ASN A 30 4.42 6.79 0.43
C ASN A 30 3.14 6.29 1.08
N THR A 31 2.60 7.05 2.03
CA THR A 31 1.31 6.77 2.69
C THR A 31 0.09 7.23 1.90
N SER A 32 0.30 7.92 0.77
CA SER A 32 -0.75 8.35 -0.15
C SER A 32 -0.30 8.15 -1.60
N PRO A 33 -0.19 6.89 -2.07
CA PRO A 33 0.25 6.60 -3.42
C PRO A 33 -0.76 7.09 -4.47
N GLY A 34 -0.28 7.29 -5.70
CA GLY A 34 -1.15 7.60 -6.83
C GLY A 34 -2.19 6.50 -7.07
N MET A 35 -3.40 6.92 -7.46
CA MET A 35 -4.58 6.06 -7.65
C MET A 35 -5.18 6.18 -9.06
N THR A 36 -4.42 6.69 -10.04
CA THR A 36 -4.82 6.67 -11.45
C THR A 36 -4.48 5.33 -12.09
N GLU A 37 -5.07 5.02 -13.24
CA GLU A 37 -4.78 3.78 -13.99
C GLU A 37 -3.27 3.57 -14.24
N THR A 38 -2.52 4.64 -14.51
CA THR A 38 -1.08 4.60 -14.75
C THR A 38 -0.22 4.75 -13.49
N SER A 39 -0.84 4.74 -12.30
CA SER A 39 -0.10 4.81 -11.04
C SER A 39 0.42 3.42 -10.64
N LEU A 40 1.59 3.38 -10.00
CA LEU A 40 2.26 2.12 -9.63
C LEU A 40 1.44 1.20 -8.73
N LEU A 41 0.64 1.75 -7.80
CA LEU A 41 -0.18 0.92 -6.91
C LEU A 41 -1.30 0.18 -7.69
N PRO A 42 -2.16 0.87 -8.47
CA PRO A 42 -3.11 0.21 -9.36
C PRO A 42 -2.49 -0.80 -10.32
N MET A 43 -1.38 -0.45 -10.99
CA MET A 43 -0.69 -1.36 -11.90
C MET A 43 -0.15 -2.61 -11.18
N ALA A 44 0.42 -2.46 -9.97
CA ALA A 44 0.88 -3.59 -9.17
C ALA A 44 -0.29 -4.49 -8.72
N ALA A 45 -1.41 -3.89 -8.32
CA ALA A 45 -2.61 -4.64 -7.93
C ALA A 45 -3.20 -5.42 -9.12
N GLU A 46 -3.29 -4.81 -10.30
CA GLU A 46 -3.72 -5.48 -11.53
C GLU A 46 -2.81 -6.66 -11.87
N SER A 47 -1.49 -6.47 -11.79
CA SER A 47 -0.51 -7.55 -11.99
C SER A 47 -0.66 -8.70 -10.99
N ALA A 48 -1.21 -8.42 -9.80
CA ALA A 48 -1.53 -9.40 -8.78
C ALA A 48 -2.95 -10.00 -8.92
N GLY A 49 -3.67 -9.67 -10.01
CA GLY A 49 -5.01 -10.17 -10.30
C GLY A 49 -6.13 -9.44 -9.54
N MET A 50 -5.86 -8.25 -8.98
CA MET A 50 -6.85 -7.41 -8.31
C MET A 50 -7.30 -6.27 -9.22
N SER A 51 -8.61 -6.09 -9.37
CA SER A 51 -9.13 -4.91 -10.07
C SER A 51 -8.91 -3.64 -9.24
N PHE A 52 -8.96 -2.47 -9.89
CA PHE A 52 -8.93 -1.20 -9.17
C PHE A 52 -10.08 -1.09 -8.14
N GLN A 53 -11.26 -1.63 -8.46
CA GLN A 53 -12.40 -1.67 -7.56
C GLN A 53 -12.12 -2.52 -6.31
N ASP A 54 -11.37 -3.62 -6.44
CA ASP A 54 -10.97 -4.45 -5.30
C ASP A 54 -10.04 -3.69 -4.36
N VAL A 55 -9.05 -2.97 -4.90
CA VAL A 55 -8.11 -2.14 -4.12
C VAL A 55 -8.88 -1.10 -3.31
N VAL A 56 -9.74 -0.32 -3.98
CA VAL A 56 -10.55 0.72 -3.32
C VAL A 56 -11.47 0.10 -2.26
N SER A 57 -12.11 -1.03 -2.58
CA SER A 57 -12.99 -1.74 -1.65
C SER A 57 -12.24 -2.22 -0.40
N GLN A 58 -11.01 -2.72 -0.54
CA GLN A 58 -10.21 -3.14 0.60
C GLN A 58 -9.81 -1.96 1.49
N ILE A 59 -9.37 -0.83 0.90
CA ILE A 59 -9.03 0.38 1.66
C ILE A 59 -10.24 0.88 2.46
N VAL A 60 -11.43 0.94 1.83
CA VAL A 60 -12.67 1.35 2.49
C VAL A 60 -13.06 0.39 3.62
N ARG A 61 -13.00 -0.93 3.40
CA ARG A 61 -13.29 -1.92 4.44
C ARG A 61 -12.33 -1.82 5.63
N ALA A 62 -11.04 -1.61 5.37
CA ALA A 62 -10.04 -1.44 6.42
C ALA A 62 -10.29 -0.17 7.25
N ALA A 63 -10.67 0.94 6.59
CA ALA A 63 -11.05 2.18 7.26
C ALA A 63 -12.31 2.01 8.14
N LEU A 64 -13.34 1.35 7.62
CA LEU A 64 -14.58 1.06 8.36
C LEU A 64 -14.33 0.19 9.59
N ALA A 65 -13.54 -0.88 9.45
CA ALA A 65 -13.22 -1.77 10.56
C ALA A 65 -12.51 -1.04 11.70
N ARG A 66 -11.67 -0.04 11.37
CA ARG A 66 -11.00 0.79 12.37
C ARG A 66 -11.96 1.74 13.08
N ALA A 67 -12.87 2.36 12.31
CA ALA A 67 -13.88 3.25 12.87
C ALA A 67 -14.82 2.52 13.85
N SER A 68 -15.18 1.26 13.58
CA SER A 68 -15.99 0.45 14.50
C SER A 68 -15.29 0.10 15.81
N VAL A 69 -13.96 0.17 15.88
CA VAL A 69 -13.19 -0.13 17.10
C VAL A 69 -13.01 1.12 17.98
N SER A 70 -13.10 2.33 17.42
CA SER A 70 -12.97 3.59 18.15
C SER A 70 -14.25 4.04 18.90
N GLY A 71 -15.31 3.21 18.94
CA GLY A 71 -16.61 3.52 19.53
C GLY A 71 -16.89 2.95 20.93
N THR A 72 -15.88 2.42 21.62
CA THR A 72 -15.92 1.96 23.03
C THR A 72 -14.72 2.50 23.77
#